data_AF-A0A936BP20-F1
#
_entry.id   AF-A0A936BP20-F1
#
_cell.length_a   1.000
_cell.length_b   1.000
_cell.length_c   1.000
_cell.angle_alpha   90.00
_cell.angle_beta   90.00
_cell.angle_gamma   90.00
#
_symmetry.space_group_name_H-M   'P 1'
#
loop_
_entity.id
_entity.type
_entity.pdbx_description
1 polymer ?
#
loop_
_entity_poly.entity_id
_entity_poly.type
_entity_poly.pdbx_seq_one_letter_code
_entity_poly.pdbx_strand_id
1 'polypeptide(L)'
;MKKAAAAIAMCLASAGPAAATGDIYCHNDEADVGVSLLVSRSEALTILRSIVTIGEESWSSDPGVQEGQPIAVGQGFENDGRLLVDYVAEPAGAIIARLRAFSANEGDSTRRAACSR
;
A
#
# COMPACT_ATOMS: atom_id res chain seq x y z
N MET A 1 10.89 -32.82 -31.25
CA MET A 1 9.56 -32.16 -31.27
C MET A 1 8.74 -32.41 -29.99
N LYS A 2 8.46 -33.67 -29.60
CA LYS A 2 7.64 -33.96 -28.39
C LYS A 2 8.19 -33.41 -27.06
N LYS A 3 9.52 -33.42 -26.86
CA LYS A 3 10.16 -32.90 -25.64
C LYS A 3 10.02 -31.38 -25.49
N ALA A 4 10.03 -30.64 -26.61
CA ALA A 4 9.86 -29.19 -26.60
C ALA A 4 8.43 -28.78 -26.25
N ALA A 5 7.43 -29.54 -26.72
CA ALA A 5 6.03 -29.29 -26.40
C ALA A 5 5.72 -29.48 -24.89
N ALA A 6 6.32 -30.50 -24.26
CA ALA A 6 6.16 -30.74 -22.83
C ALA A 6 6.76 -29.61 -21.96
N ALA A 7 7.92 -29.07 -22.35
CA ALA A 7 8.55 -27.96 -21.64
C ALA A 7 7.73 -26.67 -21.72
N ILE A 8 7.17 -26.36 -22.89
CA ILE A 8 6.31 -25.18 -23.09
C ILE A 8 5.02 -25.30 -22.28
N ALA A 9 4.40 -26.48 -22.26
CA ALA A 9 3.19 -26.73 -21.47
C ALA A 9 3.45 -26.53 -19.96
N MET A 10 4.62 -26.94 -19.46
CA MET A 10 4.98 -26.74 -18.06
C MET A 10 5.24 -25.28 -17.70
N CYS A 11 5.85 -24.50 -18.60
CA CYS A 11 6.02 -23.05 -18.40
C CYS A 11 4.69 -22.28 -18.39
N LEU A 12 3.74 -22.67 -19.23
CA LEU A 12 2.40 -22.07 -19.26
C LEU A 12 1.58 -22.43 -18.01
N ALA A 13 1.78 -23.62 -17.46
CA ALA A 13 1.13 -24.06 -16.22
C ALA A 13 1.69 -23.37 -14.96
N SER A 14 2.89 -22.79 -15.02
CA SER A 14 3.48 -22.02 -13.90
C SER A 14 3.12 -20.53 -13.90
N ALA A 15 2.34 -20.06 -14.88
CA ALA A 15 1.86 -18.68 -14.89
C ALA A 15 0.76 -18.51 -13.82
N GLY A 16 1.17 -18.15 -12.60
CA GLY A 16 0.25 -17.73 -11.55
C GLY A 16 -0.44 -16.40 -11.90
N PRO A 17 -1.58 -16.08 -11.28
CA PRO A 17 -2.20 -14.77 -11.42
C PRO A 17 -1.17 -13.69 -11.02
N ALA A 18 -0.97 -12.71 -11.89
CA ALA A 18 -0.18 -11.53 -11.54
C ALA A 18 -0.91 -10.80 -10.42
N ALA A 19 -0.45 -10.97 -9.18
CA ALA A 19 -0.90 -10.16 -8.07
C ALA A 19 -0.52 -8.71 -8.41
N ALA A 20 -1.52 -7.87 -8.72
CA ALA A 20 -1.31 -6.45 -8.96
C ALA A 20 -1.08 -5.74 -7.63
N THR A 21 -0.01 -6.15 -6.94
CA THR A 21 0.48 -5.53 -5.72
C THR A 21 1.40 -4.39 -6.09
N GLY A 22 1.32 -3.29 -5.35
CA GLY A 22 2.21 -2.15 -5.51
C GLY A 22 2.37 -1.41 -4.20
N ASP A 23 3.44 -0.65 -4.11
CA ASP A 23 3.70 0.21 -2.96
C ASP A 23 3.31 1.65 -3.27
N ILE A 24 2.65 2.30 -2.32
CA ILE A 24 2.45 3.74 -2.30
C ILE A 24 3.32 4.28 -1.18
N TYR A 25 4.26 5.17 -1.52
CA TYR A 25 5.13 5.83 -0.56
C TYR A 25 4.84 7.33 -0.55
N CYS A 26 4.56 7.86 0.63
CA CYS A 26 4.41 9.28 0.90
C CYS A 26 5.49 9.69 1.91
N HIS A 27 6.19 10.78 1.65
CA HIS A 27 7.14 11.35 2.59
C HIS A 27 7.06 12.87 2.58
N ASN A 28 7.31 13.46 3.75
CA ASN A 28 7.42 14.89 3.93
C ASN A 28 8.70 15.19 4.71
N ASP A 29 9.72 15.65 4.00
CA ASP A 29 11.05 15.90 4.57
C ASP A 29 11.02 16.97 5.68
N GLU A 30 10.16 17.99 5.57
CA GLU A 30 10.09 19.08 6.55
C GLU A 30 9.46 18.64 7.88
N ALA A 31 8.54 17.68 7.82
CA ALA A 31 7.84 17.18 9.00
C ALA A 31 8.44 15.87 9.53
N ASP A 32 9.39 15.29 8.81
CA ASP A 32 9.96 13.95 9.04
C ASP A 32 8.86 12.88 9.22
N VAL A 33 7.89 12.90 8.31
CA VAL A 33 6.75 11.97 8.33
C VAL A 33 6.78 11.11 7.07
N GLY A 34 6.68 9.79 7.25
CA GLY A 34 6.60 8.80 6.17
C GLY A 34 5.37 7.92 6.32
N VAL A 35 4.75 7.56 5.20
CA VAL A 35 3.71 6.54 5.12
C VAL A 35 4.01 5.63 3.94
N SER A 36 4.14 4.33 4.21
CA SER A 36 4.28 3.28 3.20
C SER A 36 3.06 2.35 3.26
N LEU A 37 2.48 2.09 2.10
CA LEU A 37 1.31 1.25 1.92
C LEU A 37 1.61 0.19 0.88
N LEU A 38 1.59 -1.08 1.30
CA LEU A 38 1.49 -2.18 0.36
C LEU A 38 0.02 -2.37 0.03
N VAL A 39 -0.34 -2.21 -1.23
CA VAL A 39 -1.70 -2.36 -1.72
C VAL A 39 -1.80 -3.47 -2.74
N SER A 40 -2.98 -4.06 -2.88
CA SER A 40 -3.35 -4.94 -3.98
C SER A 40 -4.59 -4.40 -4.68
N ARG A 41 -4.70 -4.64 -5.99
CA ARG A 41 -5.83 -4.22 -6.79
C ARG A 41 -6.36 -5.37 -7.64
N SER A 42 -7.51 -5.93 -7.24
CA SER A 42 -8.29 -6.85 -8.08
C SER A 42 -9.55 -6.15 -8.59
N GLU A 43 -10.53 -5.94 -7.73
CA GLU A 43 -11.77 -5.18 -8.00
C GLU A 43 -11.79 -3.83 -7.26
N ALA A 44 -11.21 -3.80 -6.06
CA ALA A 44 -11.00 -2.60 -5.24
C ALA A 44 -9.57 -2.57 -4.71
N LEU A 45 -9.10 -1.38 -4.33
CA LEU A 45 -7.82 -1.25 -3.63
C LEU A 45 -7.96 -1.82 -2.22
N THR A 46 -7.11 -2.80 -1.90
CA THR A 46 -7.00 -3.40 -0.57
C THR A 46 -5.65 -3.03 0.03
N ILE A 47 -5.65 -2.56 1.26
CA ILE A 47 -4.42 -2.29 2.02
C ILE A 47 -3.97 -3.61 2.66
N LEU A 48 -2.80 -4.10 2.25
CA LEU A 48 -2.22 -5.33 2.77
C LEU A 48 -1.32 -5.07 3.98
N ARG A 49 -0.62 -3.93 3.98
CA ARG A 49 0.24 -3.49 5.08
C ARG A 49 0.42 -1.99 5.06
N SER A 50 0.51 -1.39 6.25
CA SER A 50 0.80 0.02 6.44
C SER A 50 1.97 0.20 7.40
N ILE A 51 2.87 1.11 7.07
CA ILE A 51 3.95 1.56 7.92
C ILE A 51 3.84 3.07 8.01
N VAL A 52 3.86 3.62 9.22
CA VAL A 52 3.89 5.07 9.46
C VAL A 52 5.16 5.38 10.23
N THR A 53 5.89 6.41 9.83
CA THR A 53 7.06 6.91 10.55
C THR A 53 6.88 8.37 10.87
N ILE A 54 7.24 8.78 12.08
CA ILE A 54 7.25 10.18 12.53
C ILE A 54 8.52 10.37 13.34
N GLY A 55 9.50 11.09 12.79
CA GLY A 55 10.83 11.13 13.37
C GLY A 55 11.44 9.72 13.43
N GLU A 56 11.91 9.34 14.62
CA GLU A 56 12.47 8.01 14.90
C GLU A 56 11.42 6.96 15.29
N GLU A 57 10.14 7.35 15.44
CA GLU A 57 9.07 6.45 15.82
C GLU A 57 8.45 5.77 14.59
N SER A 58 8.12 4.48 14.73
CA SER A 58 7.52 3.66 13.67
C SER A 58 6.29 2.92 14.20
N TRP A 59 5.24 2.90 13.38
CA TRP A 59 4.03 2.11 13.57
C TRP A 59 3.83 1.15 12.41
N SER A 60 3.37 -0.06 12.69
CA SER A 60 3.19 -1.11 11.69
C SER A 60 1.87 -1.84 11.89
N SER A 61 1.15 -2.09 10.79
CA SER A 61 -0.03 -2.96 10.80
C SER A 61 0.30 -4.45 10.78
N ASP A 62 1.58 -4.78 10.58
CA ASP A 62 2.09 -6.15 10.68
C ASP A 62 3.48 -6.12 11.35
N PRO A 63 3.52 -6.00 12.70
CA PRO A 63 4.77 -5.96 13.46
C PRO A 63 5.66 -7.20 13.29
N GLY A 64 5.09 -8.33 12.85
CA GLY A 64 5.84 -9.56 12.61
C GLY A 64 6.65 -9.53 11.31
N VAL A 65 6.24 -8.71 10.34
CA VAL A 65 6.94 -8.51 9.06
C VAL A 65 7.79 -7.24 9.07
N GLN A 66 7.30 -6.16 9.69
CA GLN A 66 8.03 -4.90 9.84
C GLN A 66 7.86 -4.39 11.27
N GLU A 67 8.97 -4.22 11.99
CA GLU A 67 8.95 -3.71 13.37
C GLU A 67 8.34 -2.30 13.48
N GLY A 68 7.57 -2.10 14.56
CA GLY A 68 6.90 -0.85 14.88
C GLY A 68 5.79 -1.06 15.91
N GLN A 69 5.30 0.02 16.49
CA GLN A 69 4.14 -0.02 17.38
C GLN A 69 2.90 -0.51 16.60
N PRO A 70 2.10 -1.44 17.15
CA PRO A 70 0.96 -2.03 16.45
C PRO A 70 -0.14 -1.01 16.17
N ILE A 71 -0.60 -0.99 14.92
CA ILE A 71 -1.72 -0.16 14.46
C ILE A 71 -2.69 -0.96 13.61
N ALA A 72 -3.94 -0.51 13.56
CA ALA A 72 -4.93 -1.02 12.62
C ALA A 72 -5.33 0.06 11.62
N VAL A 73 -5.77 -0.38 10.44
CA VAL A 73 -6.52 0.48 9.52
C VAL A 73 -7.93 0.60 10.08
N GLY A 74 -8.27 1.76 10.65
CA GLY A 74 -9.61 2.01 11.15
C GLY A 74 -10.61 2.24 10.02
N GLN A 75 -10.24 3.08 9.05
CA GLN A 75 -11.03 3.35 7.85
C GLN A 75 -10.11 3.52 6.65
N GLY A 76 -10.54 3.04 5.48
CA GLY A 76 -9.81 3.14 4.22
C GLY A 76 -10.76 3.21 3.04
N PHE A 77 -10.72 4.29 2.27
CA PHE A 77 -11.61 4.51 1.12
C PHE A 77 -10.85 5.08 -0.07
N GLU A 78 -11.15 4.56 -1.27
CA GLU A 78 -10.78 5.17 -2.54
C GLU A 78 -12.04 5.75 -3.19
N ASN A 79 -12.08 7.07 -3.43
CA ASN A 79 -13.17 7.70 -4.16
C ASN A 79 -12.68 8.97 -4.88
N ASP A 80 -13.23 9.26 -6.07
CA ASP A 80 -12.97 10.48 -6.85
C ASP A 80 -11.48 10.86 -6.97
N GLY A 81 -10.63 9.86 -7.21
CA GLY A 81 -9.18 10.06 -7.34
C GLY A 81 -8.47 10.33 -6.01
N ARG A 82 -9.08 10.04 -4.87
CA ARG A 82 -8.50 10.20 -3.54
C ARG A 82 -8.42 8.86 -2.83
N LEU A 83 -7.33 8.66 -2.09
CA LEU A 83 -7.16 7.58 -1.13
C LEU A 83 -7.10 8.20 0.27
N LEU A 84 -8.04 7.81 1.11
CA LEU A 84 -8.18 8.27 2.49
C LEU A 84 -7.97 7.07 3.40
N VAL A 85 -7.02 7.16 4.32
CA VAL A 85 -6.76 6.09 5.30
C VAL A 85 -6.63 6.70 6.68
N ASP A 86 -7.31 6.14 7.66
CA ASP A 86 -7.21 6.50 9.08
C ASP A 86 -6.59 5.32 9.84
N TYR A 87 -5.52 5.59 10.57
CA TYR A 87 -4.83 4.62 11.40
C TYR A 87 -5.18 4.82 12.86
N VAL A 88 -5.46 3.72 13.55
CA VAL A 88 -5.79 3.71 14.98
C VAL A 88 -4.79 2.86 15.74
N ALA A 89 -4.47 3.26 16.97
CA ALA A 89 -3.66 2.40 17.84
C ALA A 89 -4.47 1.15 18.25
N GLU A 90 -3.80 -0.01 18.33
CA GLU A 90 -4.44 -1.22 18.84
C GLU A 90 -4.42 -1.29 20.38
N PRO A 91 -5.39 -1.98 21.01
CA PRO A 91 -6.53 -2.72 20.42
C PRO A 91 -7.82 -1.89 20.24
N ALA A 92 -7.89 -0.67 20.79
CA ALA A 92 -9.06 0.21 20.68
C ALA A 92 -8.64 1.67 20.92
N GLY A 93 -7.77 2.18 20.06
CA GLY A 93 -7.11 3.47 20.24
C GLY A 93 -7.74 4.63 19.50
N ALA A 94 -7.25 5.82 19.83
CA ALA A 94 -7.50 7.04 19.08
C ALA A 94 -6.88 6.95 17.67
N ILE A 95 -7.37 7.81 16.76
CA ILE A 95 -6.71 8.02 15.46
C ILE A 95 -5.34 8.63 15.71
N ILE A 96 -4.29 7.95 15.26
CA ILE A 96 -2.90 8.41 15.42
C ILE A 96 -2.36 9.09 14.17
N ALA A 97 -2.88 8.72 13.00
CA ALA A 97 -2.42 9.24 11.72
C ALA A 97 -3.53 9.16 10.68
N ARG A 98 -3.50 10.08 9.72
CA ARG A 98 -4.42 10.16 8.59
C ARG A 98 -3.64 10.36 7.32
N LEU A 99 -3.79 9.43 6.37
CA LEU A 99 -3.30 9.62 5.02
C LEU A 99 -4.39 10.22 4.14
N ARG A 100 -4.03 11.27 3.41
CA ARG A 100 -4.87 11.92 2.41
C ARG A 100 -4.05 12.05 1.12
N ALA A 101 -4.20 11.07 0.24
CA ALA A 101 -3.49 11.06 -1.04
C ALA A 101 -4.46 11.34 -2.20
N PHE A 102 -3.99 12.04 -3.22
CA PHE A 102 -4.73 12.32 -4.45
C PHE A 102 -3.96 11.84 -5.67
N SER A 103 -4.70 11.37 -6.66
CA SER A 103 -4.18 11.05 -7.98
C SER A 103 -4.00 12.33 -8.78
N ALA A 104 -2.87 12.45 -9.45
CA ALA A 104 -2.63 13.47 -10.47
C ALA A 104 -2.43 12.79 -11.82
N ASN A 105 -2.96 13.39 -12.88
CA ASN A 105 -2.65 12.94 -14.25
C ASN A 105 -1.63 13.91 -14.85
N GLU A 106 -0.52 13.38 -15.31
CA GLU A 106 0.47 14.14 -16.08
C GLU A 106 0.50 13.57 -17.50
N GLY A 107 -0.07 14.32 -18.45
CA GLY A 107 -0.28 13.86 -19.82
C GLY A 107 -1.21 12.64 -19.89
N ASP A 108 -0.85 11.64 -20.70
CA ASP A 108 -1.57 10.36 -20.83
C ASP A 108 -1.22 9.35 -19.71
N SER A 109 -0.39 9.75 -18.75
CA SER A 109 0.02 8.89 -17.64
C SER A 109 -0.67 9.29 -16.33
N THR A 110 -1.42 8.35 -15.75
CA THR A 110 -1.95 8.50 -14.40
C THR A 110 -0.84 8.22 -13.39
N ARG A 111 -0.41 9.25 -12.65
CA ARG A 111 0.56 9.17 -11.56
C ARG A 111 -0.20 9.26 -10.24
N ARG A 112 -0.25 8.17 -9.48
CA ARG A 112 -0.76 8.22 -8.10
C ARG A 112 0.34 8.79 -7.21
N ALA A 113 0.12 10.01 -6.70
CA ALA A 113 0.57 10.53 -5.40
C ALA A 113 1.03 11.99 -5.50
N ALA A 114 0.16 12.89 -5.07
CA ALA A 114 0.62 13.94 -4.17
C ALA A 114 -0.11 13.72 -2.84
N CYS A 115 0.66 13.71 -1.74
CA CYS A 115 0.17 13.43 -0.40
C CYS A 115 0.05 14.79 0.30
N SER A 116 -1.14 15.17 0.76
CA SER A 116 -1.30 16.38 1.57
C SER A 116 -1.15 16.05 3.04
N ARG A 117 -0.64 17.03 3.80
CA ARG A 117 -0.68 17.03 5.27
C ARG A 117 -2.11 16.89 5.78
#